data_AF-A0A1B8CVP5-F1
#
_entry.id   AF-A0A1B8CVP5-F1
#
_cell.length_a   1.000
_cell.length_b   1.000
_cell.length_c   1.000
_cell.angle_alpha   90.00
_cell.angle_beta   90.00
_cell.angle_gamma   90.00
#
_symmetry.space_group_name_H-M   'P 1'
#
loop_
_entity.id
_entity.type
_entity.pdbx_description
1 polymer ?
#
loop_
_entity_poly.entity_id
_entity_poly.type
_entity_poly.pdbx_seq_one_letter_code
_entity_poly.pdbx_strand_id
1 'polypeptide(L)'
;MPMLSPILLSCLLVASLYMMFTWHSAESALSNPWVPPPEIDLVVQRIKGNDSELASYASALITATPLRTSGRHILDADDKPIKLASVNWYGGSDEPFVPSGLDIQHRSAIARTIRKLGFNSVRLPYSDEMVVTNPRIPPGLLAANPDLVNLRALDVFEAVINALTEEGLAVVVNNHITHATWCCGANPCDGLWYNTHLPASACRIRQSESGWVDNWVTVMGPHVDNPLVIAADLRNE
;
A
#
# COMPACT_ATOMS: atom_id res chain seq x y z
N MET A 1 -37.88 39.43 -1.44
CA MET A 1 -37.18 38.14 -1.64
C MET A 1 -38.07 37.26 -2.50
N PRO A 2 -37.64 36.76 -3.66
CA PRO A 2 -38.49 35.89 -4.47
C PRO A 2 -38.63 34.55 -3.73
N MET A 3 -39.86 34.17 -3.39
CA MET A 3 -40.14 32.84 -2.83
C MET A 3 -39.86 31.81 -3.92
N LEU A 4 -39.06 30.79 -3.63
CA LEU A 4 -38.86 29.67 -4.55
C LEU A 4 -40.22 29.08 -4.92
N SER A 5 -40.41 28.79 -6.21
CA SER A 5 -41.62 28.12 -6.69
C SER A 5 -41.83 26.81 -5.92
N PRO A 6 -43.06 26.48 -5.49
CA PRO A 6 -43.35 25.22 -4.78
C PRO A 6 -42.92 23.99 -5.58
N ILE A 7 -42.89 24.09 -6.91
CA ILE A 7 -42.38 23.04 -7.80
C ILE A 7 -40.87 22.85 -7.59
N LEU A 8 -40.09 23.93 -7.54
CA LEU A 8 -38.64 23.87 -7.35
C LEU A 8 -38.29 23.29 -5.96
N LEU A 9 -39.08 23.63 -4.94
CA LEU A 9 -38.92 23.08 -3.58
C LEU A 9 -39.21 21.56 -3.55
N SER A 10 -40.25 21.11 -4.26
CA SER A 10 -40.57 19.69 -4.38
C SER A 10 -39.50 18.91 -5.14
N CYS A 11 -38.93 19.47 -6.21
CA CYS A 11 -37.83 18.84 -6.95
C CYS A 11 -36.57 18.69 -6.09
N LEU A 12 -36.21 19.72 -5.31
CA LEU A 12 -35.06 19.67 -4.40
C LEU A 12 -35.26 18.63 -3.30
N LEU A 13 -36.48 18.50 -2.75
CA LEU A 13 -36.81 17.50 -1.75
C LEU A 13 -36.72 16.07 -2.31
N VAL A 14 -37.24 15.84 -3.51
CA VAL A 14 -37.16 14.52 -4.16
C VAL A 14 -35.70 14.16 -4.49
N ALA A 15 -34.93 15.13 -4.99
CA ALA A 15 -33.51 14.93 -5.26
C ALA A 15 -32.72 14.62 -3.98
N SER A 16 -32.95 15.34 -2.88
CA SER A 16 -32.27 15.09 -1.61
C SER A 16 -32.66 13.75 -0.99
N LEU A 17 -33.95 13.38 -1.02
CA LEU A 17 -34.42 12.07 -0.56
C LEU A 17 -33.85 10.92 -1.40
N TYR A 18 -33.75 11.09 -2.72
CA TYR A 18 -33.12 10.11 -3.60
C TYR A 18 -31.62 9.99 -3.32
N MET A 19 -30.92 11.11 -3.08
CA MET A 19 -29.51 11.11 -2.69
C MET A 19 -29.30 10.42 -1.34
N MET A 20 -30.15 10.69 -0.34
CA MET A 20 -30.10 10.01 0.96
C MET A 20 -30.39 8.52 0.83
N PHE A 21 -31.40 8.13 0.03
CA PHE A 21 -31.73 6.72 -0.19
C PHE A 21 -30.60 5.96 -0.89
N THR A 22 -30.01 6.54 -1.92
CA THR A 22 -28.89 5.93 -2.66
C THR A 22 -27.62 5.88 -1.80
N TRP A 23 -27.32 6.93 -1.02
CA TRP A 23 -26.22 6.94 -0.06
C TRP A 23 -26.41 5.85 1.01
N HIS A 24 -27.60 5.78 1.61
CA HIS A 24 -27.87 4.82 2.68
C HIS A 24 -27.97 3.38 2.18
N SER A 25 -28.41 3.17 0.93
CA SER A 25 -28.39 1.87 0.27
C SER A 25 -26.97 1.42 -0.10
N ALA A 26 -26.11 2.35 -0.51
CA ALA A 26 -24.70 2.07 -0.76
C ALA A 26 -23.94 1.74 0.53
N GLU A 27 -24.16 2.51 1.61
CA GLU A 27 -23.58 2.21 2.92
C GLU A 27 -24.12 0.93 3.55
N SER A 28 -25.41 0.62 3.39
CA SER A 28 -25.96 -0.63 3.92
C SER A 28 -25.35 -1.85 3.22
N ALA A 29 -25.05 -1.75 1.92
CA ALA A 29 -24.30 -2.78 1.21
C ALA A 29 -22.87 -2.96 1.76
N LEU A 30 -22.22 -1.89 2.25
CA LEU A 30 -20.92 -1.94 2.92
C LEU A 30 -20.98 -2.51 4.34
N SER A 31 -22.15 -2.45 5.00
CA SER A 31 -22.33 -2.95 6.37
C SER A 31 -22.51 -4.46 6.48
N ASN A 32 -22.84 -5.14 5.36
CA ASN A 32 -22.92 -6.59 5.34
C ASN A 32 -21.51 -7.18 5.33
N PRO A 33 -21.19 -8.15 6.22
CA PRO A 33 -19.93 -8.88 6.12
C PRO A 33 -19.81 -9.49 4.73
N TRP A 34 -18.71 -9.18 4.04
CA TRP A 34 -18.44 -9.81 2.75
C TRP A 34 -18.31 -11.32 2.94
N VAL A 35 -19.09 -12.08 2.18
CA VAL A 35 -19.02 -13.55 2.16
C VAL A 35 -18.28 -13.96 0.88
N PRO A 36 -17.13 -14.65 0.98
CA PRO A 36 -16.43 -15.14 -0.18
C PRO A 36 -17.31 -16.10 -0.98
N PRO A 37 -17.31 -16.02 -2.33
CA PRO A 37 -17.96 -17.04 -3.12
C PRO A 37 -17.19 -18.38 -2.99
N PRO A 38 -17.84 -19.55 -3.18
CA PRO A 38 -17.27 -20.85 -2.84
C PRO A 38 -15.94 -21.17 -3.56
N GLU A 39 -15.68 -20.57 -4.72
CA GLU A 39 -14.43 -20.74 -5.45
C GLU A 39 -13.23 -20.19 -4.66
N ILE A 40 -13.44 -19.12 -3.88
CA ILE A 40 -12.40 -18.57 -3.00
C ILE A 40 -12.06 -19.55 -1.88
N ASP A 41 -13.04 -20.25 -1.32
CA ASP A 41 -12.79 -21.27 -0.30
C ASP A 41 -11.92 -22.40 -0.85
N LEU A 42 -12.16 -22.84 -2.09
CA LEU A 42 -11.33 -23.86 -2.74
C LEU A 42 -9.87 -23.39 -2.91
N VAL A 43 -9.68 -22.13 -3.30
CA VAL A 43 -8.34 -21.51 -3.41
C VAL A 43 -7.68 -21.43 -2.03
N VAL A 44 -8.40 -20.98 -1.00
CA VAL A 44 -7.92 -20.91 0.39
C VAL A 44 -7.51 -22.28 0.90
N GLN A 45 -8.32 -23.31 0.66
CA GLN A 45 -7.99 -24.68 1.05
C GLN A 45 -6.74 -25.20 0.33
N ARG A 46 -6.57 -24.88 -0.97
CA ARG A 46 -5.35 -25.22 -1.71
C ARG A 46 -4.10 -24.58 -1.10
N ILE A 47 -4.17 -23.28 -0.78
CA ILE A 47 -3.05 -22.53 -0.18
C ILE A 47 -2.70 -23.08 1.22
N LYS A 48 -3.71 -23.44 2.01
CA LYS A 48 -3.54 -24.01 3.35
C LYS A 48 -2.98 -25.44 3.32
N GLY A 49 -3.40 -26.24 2.35
CA GLY A 49 -3.14 -27.69 2.33
C GLY A 49 -1.85 -28.13 1.64
N ASN A 50 -1.18 -27.28 0.84
CA ASN A 50 -0.13 -27.76 -0.07
C ASN A 50 1.25 -27.11 0.13
N ASP A 51 1.93 -27.44 1.23
CA ASP A 51 3.33 -27.02 1.46
C ASP A 51 4.31 -27.58 0.40
N SER A 52 3.94 -28.63 -0.33
CA SER A 52 4.76 -29.19 -1.41
C SER A 52 4.87 -28.29 -2.66
N GLU A 53 3.90 -27.40 -2.87
CA GLU A 53 3.93 -26.40 -3.96
C GLU A 53 4.91 -25.24 -3.68
N LEU A 54 5.26 -24.98 -2.42
CA LEU A 54 6.29 -23.99 -2.08
C LEU A 54 7.64 -24.28 -2.77
N ALA A 55 7.95 -25.55 -2.99
CA ALA A 55 9.16 -25.97 -3.71
C ALA A 55 9.09 -25.64 -5.21
N SER A 56 7.89 -25.67 -5.80
CA SER A 56 7.66 -25.25 -7.20
C SER A 56 7.82 -23.73 -7.33
N TYR A 57 7.24 -22.96 -6.40
CA TYR A 57 7.34 -21.50 -6.38
C TYR A 57 8.72 -20.97 -5.94
N ALA A 58 9.55 -21.79 -5.28
CA ALA A 58 10.93 -21.44 -4.97
C ALA A 58 11.75 -21.09 -6.23
N SER A 59 11.42 -21.68 -7.37
CA SER A 59 12.05 -21.36 -8.66
C SER A 59 11.76 -19.94 -9.16
N ALA A 60 10.72 -19.29 -8.64
CA ALA A 60 10.37 -17.93 -8.99
C ALA A 60 11.09 -16.88 -8.13
N LEU A 61 11.77 -17.29 -7.06
CA LEU A 61 12.46 -16.37 -6.16
C LEU A 61 13.71 -15.77 -6.80
N ILE A 62 14.04 -14.56 -6.38
CA ILE A 62 15.26 -13.88 -6.81
C ILE A 62 16.40 -14.35 -5.89
N THR A 63 17.25 -15.23 -6.41
CA THR A 63 18.33 -15.85 -5.62
C THR A 63 19.69 -15.21 -5.81
N ALA A 64 19.84 -14.32 -6.80
CA ALA A 64 21.09 -13.64 -7.11
C ALA A 64 20.85 -12.13 -7.27
N THR A 65 21.65 -11.33 -6.59
CA THR A 65 21.60 -9.85 -6.56
C THR A 65 23.05 -9.31 -6.61
N PRO A 66 23.29 -8.06 -7.04
CA PRO A 66 22.32 -7.04 -7.45
C PRO A 66 21.67 -7.35 -8.80
N LEU A 67 20.49 -6.77 -9.02
CA LEU A 67 19.81 -6.81 -10.31
C LEU A 67 20.33 -5.71 -11.23
N ARG A 68 20.23 -5.92 -12.54
CA ARG A 68 20.55 -4.91 -13.57
C ARG A 68 19.58 -4.96 -14.73
N THR A 69 19.50 -3.89 -15.51
CA THR A 69 18.69 -3.86 -16.73
C THR A 69 19.56 -4.11 -17.97
N SER A 70 18.99 -4.75 -18.98
CA SER A 70 19.59 -4.94 -20.31
C SER A 70 18.50 -4.92 -21.37
N GLY A 71 18.40 -3.80 -22.09
CA GLY A 71 17.26 -3.53 -22.96
C GLY A 71 15.94 -3.61 -22.17
N ARG A 72 15.05 -4.54 -22.57
CA ARG A 72 13.76 -4.78 -21.92
C ARG A 72 13.79 -5.77 -20.75
N HIS A 73 14.93 -6.40 -20.48
CA HIS A 73 15.02 -7.45 -19.46
C HIS A 73 15.62 -6.90 -18.17
N ILE A 74 15.15 -7.45 -17.05
CA ILE A 74 15.83 -7.37 -15.76
C ILE A 74 16.63 -8.67 -15.63
N LEU A 75 17.92 -8.55 -15.33
CA LEU A 75 18.84 -9.66 -15.17
C LEU A 75 19.32 -9.72 -13.73
N ASP A 76 19.51 -10.93 -13.21
CA ASP A 76 20.20 -11.16 -11.94
C ASP A 76 21.73 -11.02 -12.08
N ALA A 77 22.46 -11.25 -11.00
CA ALA A 77 23.92 -11.16 -10.98
C ALA A 77 24.63 -12.25 -11.82
N ASP A 78 23.91 -13.30 -12.23
CA ASP A 78 24.39 -14.37 -13.12
C ASP A 78 23.98 -14.12 -14.59
N ASP A 79 23.50 -12.92 -14.92
CA ASP A 79 22.96 -12.54 -16.23
C ASP A 79 21.71 -13.31 -16.68
N LYS A 80 21.00 -13.96 -15.75
CA LYS A 80 19.75 -14.67 -16.05
C LYS A 80 18.58 -13.71 -16.03
N PRO A 81 17.70 -13.72 -17.05
CA PRO A 81 16.50 -12.91 -17.03
C PRO A 81 15.55 -13.31 -15.92
N ILE A 82 15.13 -12.34 -15.12
CA ILE A 82 14.09 -12.51 -14.12
C ILE A 82 12.80 -11.81 -14.57
N LYS A 83 11.67 -12.27 -14.03
CA LYS A 83 10.37 -11.60 -14.15
C LYS A 83 9.84 -11.30 -12.76
N LEU A 84 9.40 -10.07 -12.53
CA LEU A 84 8.71 -9.70 -11.31
C LEU A 84 7.24 -10.14 -11.43
N ALA A 85 6.86 -11.15 -10.65
CA ALA A 85 5.48 -11.49 -10.38
C ALA A 85 5.09 -10.78 -9.09
N SER A 86 4.49 -9.60 -9.22
CA SER A 86 4.30 -8.68 -8.10
C SER A 86 2.85 -8.56 -7.65
N VAL A 87 2.67 -8.29 -6.36
CA VAL A 87 1.43 -7.72 -5.78
C VAL A 87 1.70 -6.34 -5.19
N ASN A 88 0.64 -5.53 -5.03
CA ASN A 88 0.69 -4.33 -4.22
C ASN A 88 0.17 -4.64 -2.82
N TRP A 89 0.89 -4.23 -1.77
CA TRP A 89 0.38 -4.28 -0.40
C TRP A 89 0.16 -2.86 0.13
N TYR A 90 -1.06 -2.36 -0.04
CA TYR A 90 -1.45 -0.99 0.30
C TYR A 90 -1.59 -0.75 1.82
N GLY A 91 -1.80 0.51 2.19
CA GLY A 91 -2.17 0.94 3.54
C GLY A 91 -1.13 1.86 4.18
N GLY A 92 0.17 1.64 3.90
CA GLY A 92 1.24 2.50 4.39
C GLY A 92 1.16 3.94 3.86
N SER A 93 0.60 4.11 2.65
CA SER A 93 0.32 5.41 2.05
C SER A 93 -0.91 6.13 2.60
N ASP A 94 -1.79 5.42 3.33
CA ASP A 94 -3.12 5.90 3.67
C ASP A 94 -3.12 6.50 5.08
N GLU A 95 -4.24 7.10 5.50
CA GLU A 95 -4.36 7.78 6.82
C GLU A 95 -3.97 6.91 8.05
N PRO A 96 -4.08 5.57 8.03
CA PRO A 96 -3.58 4.73 9.11
C PRO A 96 -2.06 4.61 9.18
N PHE A 97 -1.33 4.99 8.12
CA PHE A 97 0.14 4.93 8.02
C PHE A 97 0.72 3.53 8.26
N VAL A 98 -0.04 2.48 7.98
CA VAL A 98 0.34 1.09 8.26
C VAL A 98 -0.13 0.19 7.12
N PRO A 99 0.72 -0.72 6.60
CA PRO A 99 0.28 -1.74 5.66
C PRO A 99 -0.94 -2.48 6.20
N SER A 100 -2.00 -2.58 5.39
CA SER A 100 -3.29 -3.06 5.85
C SER A 100 -3.26 -4.54 6.25
N GLY A 101 -4.08 -4.92 7.23
CA GLY A 101 -4.26 -6.31 7.67
C GLY A 101 -3.37 -6.77 8.83
N LEU A 102 -2.51 -5.90 9.38
CA LEU A 102 -1.68 -6.22 10.56
C LEU A 102 -2.48 -6.35 11.88
N ASP A 103 -3.74 -5.92 11.87
CA ASP A 103 -4.73 -6.17 12.92
C ASP A 103 -5.30 -7.60 12.83
N ILE A 104 -5.32 -8.20 11.65
CA ILE A 104 -5.93 -9.51 11.39
C ILE A 104 -4.91 -10.65 11.34
N GLN A 105 -3.72 -10.41 10.77
CA GLN A 105 -2.68 -11.43 10.59
C GLN A 105 -1.28 -10.89 10.90
N HIS A 106 -0.40 -11.78 11.38
CA HIS A 106 1.01 -11.45 11.56
C HIS A 106 1.66 -11.17 10.19
N ARG A 107 2.50 -10.14 10.08
CA ARG A 107 3.14 -9.73 8.83
C ARG A 107 3.85 -10.86 8.09
N SER A 108 4.55 -11.74 8.81
CA SER A 108 5.24 -12.91 8.22
C SER A 108 4.25 -13.93 7.65
N ALA A 109 3.05 -14.07 8.23
CA ALA A 109 2.02 -14.96 7.68
C ALA A 109 1.46 -14.42 6.36
N ILE A 110 1.29 -13.09 6.26
CA ILE A 110 0.90 -12.42 5.02
C ILE A 110 2.01 -12.57 3.96
N ALA A 111 3.27 -12.28 4.30
CA ALA A 111 4.42 -12.46 3.41
C ALA A 111 4.52 -13.91 2.89
N ARG A 112 4.41 -14.90 3.79
CA ARG A 112 4.39 -16.32 3.41
C ARG A 112 3.23 -16.67 2.49
N THR A 113 2.06 -16.06 2.70
CA THR A 113 0.89 -16.28 1.83
C THR A 113 1.15 -15.73 0.44
N ILE A 114 1.71 -14.52 0.32
CA ILE A 114 2.10 -13.92 -0.97
C ILE A 114 3.07 -14.85 -1.72
N ARG A 115 4.07 -15.37 -1.01
CA ARG A 115 5.00 -16.37 -1.56
C ARG A 115 4.29 -17.66 -1.99
N LYS A 116 3.39 -18.21 -1.16
CA LYS A 116 2.61 -19.42 -1.48
C LYS A 116 1.71 -19.26 -2.71
N LEU A 117 1.31 -18.03 -3.02
CA LEU A 117 0.55 -17.69 -4.22
C LEU A 117 1.42 -17.61 -5.49
N GLY A 118 2.74 -17.78 -5.37
CA GLY A 118 3.68 -17.79 -6.50
C GLY A 118 4.22 -16.41 -6.89
N PHE A 119 3.93 -15.37 -6.10
CA PHE A 119 4.55 -14.06 -6.27
C PHE A 119 5.98 -14.06 -5.72
N ASN A 120 6.84 -13.26 -6.34
CA ASN A 120 8.24 -13.12 -5.95
C ASN A 120 8.63 -11.69 -5.55
N SER A 121 7.67 -10.76 -5.64
CA SER A 121 7.90 -9.36 -5.30
C SER A 121 6.65 -8.66 -4.77
N VAL A 122 6.87 -7.61 -3.99
CA VAL A 122 5.81 -6.76 -3.44
C VAL A 122 6.16 -5.30 -3.71
N ARG A 123 5.22 -4.58 -4.33
CA ARG A 123 5.24 -3.12 -4.36
C ARG A 123 4.60 -2.60 -3.08
N LEU A 124 5.36 -1.83 -2.31
CA LEU A 124 4.99 -1.40 -0.96
C LEU A 124 4.86 0.14 -0.91
N PRO A 125 3.63 0.67 -0.98
CA PRO A 125 3.35 2.11 -0.98
C PRO A 125 3.56 2.76 0.40
N TYR A 126 4.14 3.96 0.40
CA TYR A 126 4.18 4.89 1.53
C TYR A 126 3.78 6.30 1.10
N SER A 127 3.47 7.19 2.06
CA SER A 127 3.23 8.61 1.81
C SER A 127 4.32 9.50 2.41
N ASP A 128 4.60 10.65 1.80
CA ASP A 128 5.54 11.62 2.39
C ASP A 128 5.09 12.06 3.79
N GLU A 129 3.78 12.20 4.00
CA GLU A 129 3.21 12.47 5.31
C GLU A 129 3.58 11.42 6.36
N MET A 130 3.63 10.13 5.99
CA MET A 130 4.10 9.06 6.89
C MET A 130 5.53 9.34 7.36
N VAL A 131 6.40 9.79 6.46
CA VAL A 131 7.81 10.07 6.78
C VAL A 131 7.92 11.32 7.66
N VAL A 132 7.24 12.40 7.27
CA VAL A 132 7.30 13.71 7.94
C VAL A 132 6.69 13.67 9.34
N THR A 133 5.54 13.01 9.51
CA THR A 133 4.84 12.96 10.79
C THR A 133 5.26 11.76 11.64
N ASN A 134 5.56 10.64 10.98
CA ASN A 134 6.00 9.37 11.56
C ASN A 134 5.23 9.01 12.85
N PRO A 135 3.88 8.93 12.86
CA PRO A 135 3.11 8.79 14.09
C PRO A 135 3.32 7.41 14.72
N ARG A 136 2.95 7.25 16.00
CA ARG A 136 2.81 5.92 16.59
C ARG A 136 1.55 5.26 16.04
N ILE A 137 1.65 3.99 15.66
CA ILE A 137 0.50 3.26 15.14
C ILE A 137 -0.42 2.84 16.31
N PRO A 138 -1.73 3.12 16.23
CA PRO A 138 -2.71 2.64 17.21
C PRO A 138 -2.60 1.13 17.43
N PRO A 139 -2.58 0.64 18.68
CA PRO A 139 -2.40 -0.80 18.97
C PRO A 139 -3.44 -1.71 18.31
N GLY A 140 -4.67 -1.22 18.10
CA GLY A 140 -5.73 -1.98 17.43
C GLY A 140 -5.38 -2.34 15.98
N LEU A 141 -4.62 -1.50 15.28
CA LEU A 141 -4.15 -1.74 13.91
C LEU A 141 -2.98 -2.74 13.85
N LEU A 142 -2.46 -3.15 15.01
CA LEU A 142 -1.34 -4.08 15.17
C LEU A 142 -1.73 -5.29 16.04
N ALA A 143 -3.02 -5.56 16.20
CA ALA A 143 -3.51 -6.58 17.13
C ALA A 143 -2.90 -7.98 16.90
N ALA A 144 -2.55 -8.33 15.65
CA ALA A 144 -1.88 -9.59 15.30
C ALA A 144 -0.34 -9.52 15.28
N ASN A 145 0.24 -8.34 15.55
CA ASN A 145 1.69 -8.06 15.54
C ASN A 145 2.10 -7.38 16.86
N PRO A 146 2.01 -8.10 18.00
CA PRO A 146 2.21 -7.50 19.33
C PRO A 146 3.62 -6.93 19.56
N ASP A 147 4.61 -7.43 18.83
CA ASP A 147 6.00 -6.96 18.85
C ASP A 147 6.18 -5.56 18.24
N LEU A 148 5.22 -5.11 17.43
CA LEU A 148 5.23 -3.79 16.80
C LEU A 148 4.45 -2.74 17.60
N VAL A 149 3.76 -3.14 18.67
CA VAL A 149 2.94 -2.23 19.46
C VAL A 149 3.83 -1.14 20.08
N ASN A 150 3.34 0.11 20.00
CA ASN A 150 4.06 1.34 20.35
C ASN A 150 5.17 1.76 19.38
N LEU A 151 5.46 1.04 18.30
CA LEU A 151 6.42 1.52 17.31
C LEU A 151 5.83 2.63 16.43
N ARG A 152 6.71 3.41 15.78
CA ARG A 152 6.30 4.47 14.86
C ARG A 152 6.09 3.91 13.46
N ALA A 153 5.37 4.63 12.62
CA ALA A 153 5.00 4.20 11.27
C ALA A 153 6.19 3.72 10.44
N LEU A 154 7.33 4.43 10.48
CA LEU A 154 8.55 4.02 9.77
C LEU A 154 9.15 2.72 10.30
N ASP A 155 9.17 2.52 11.62
CA ASP A 155 9.66 1.27 12.25
C ASP A 155 8.77 0.08 11.86
N VAL A 156 7.45 0.30 11.81
CA VAL A 156 6.48 -0.71 11.37
C VAL A 156 6.64 -1.03 9.89
N PHE A 157 6.86 -0.01 9.05
CA PHE A 157 7.11 -0.17 7.62
C PHE A 157 8.39 -0.97 7.36
N GLU A 158 9.48 -0.65 8.06
CA GLU A 158 10.73 -1.42 8.05
C GLU A 158 10.50 -2.88 8.47
N ALA A 159 9.75 -3.12 9.55
CA ALA A 159 9.46 -4.48 10.01
C ALA A 159 8.65 -5.30 9.00
N VAL A 160 7.79 -4.67 8.21
CA VAL A 160 7.06 -5.32 7.10
C VAL A 160 8.02 -5.64 5.95
N ILE A 161 8.92 -4.72 5.57
CA ILE A 161 9.95 -4.96 4.56
C ILE A 161 10.83 -6.14 4.97
N ASN A 162 11.29 -6.17 6.22
CA ASN A 162 12.11 -7.25 6.74
C ASN A 162 11.36 -8.59 6.65
N ALA A 163 10.11 -8.65 7.09
CA ALA A 163 9.29 -9.86 6.99
C ALA A 163 9.06 -10.35 5.54
N LEU A 164 8.94 -9.44 4.58
CA LEU A 164 8.86 -9.79 3.15
C LEU A 164 10.17 -10.40 2.66
N THR A 165 11.30 -9.75 2.95
CA THR A 165 12.62 -10.20 2.48
C THR A 165 13.10 -11.47 3.18
N GLU A 166 12.74 -11.70 4.45
CA GLU A 166 12.97 -12.96 5.17
C GLU A 166 12.24 -14.15 4.53
N GLU A 167 11.09 -13.91 3.91
CA GLU A 167 10.37 -14.92 3.11
C GLU A 167 10.88 -15.00 1.66
N GLY A 168 11.93 -14.25 1.31
CA GLY A 168 12.56 -14.25 -0.02
C GLY A 168 11.83 -13.41 -1.07
N LEU A 169 10.85 -12.60 -0.67
CA LEU A 169 10.15 -11.69 -1.57
C LEU A 169 10.98 -10.43 -1.78
N ALA A 170 11.18 -10.04 -3.03
CA ALA A 170 11.75 -8.74 -3.33
C ALA A 170 10.76 -7.61 -3.05
N VAL A 171 11.26 -6.45 -2.69
CA VAL A 171 10.46 -5.27 -2.34
C VAL A 171 10.78 -4.14 -3.31
N VAL A 172 9.71 -3.55 -3.86
CA VAL A 172 9.74 -2.30 -4.61
C VAL A 172 9.07 -1.25 -3.72
N VAL A 173 9.87 -0.39 -3.09
CA VAL A 173 9.34 0.68 -2.26
C VAL A 173 8.74 1.75 -3.17
N ASN A 174 7.55 2.24 -2.86
CA ASN A 174 6.84 3.20 -3.70
C ASN A 174 6.45 4.45 -2.91
N ASN A 175 6.96 5.62 -3.32
CA ASN A 175 6.38 6.89 -2.87
C ASN A 175 5.05 7.08 -3.60
N HIS A 176 3.96 6.87 -2.90
CA HIS A 176 2.64 6.79 -3.50
C HIS A 176 1.96 8.15 -3.60
N ILE A 177 2.11 8.96 -2.56
CA ILE A 177 1.36 10.19 -2.42
C ILE A 177 2.03 11.12 -1.41
N THR A 178 1.79 12.42 -1.51
CA THR A 178 2.35 13.37 -0.53
C THR A 178 1.48 13.37 0.73
N HIS A 179 0.17 13.49 0.56
CA HIS A 179 -0.82 13.45 1.63
C HIS A 179 -1.34 12.04 1.83
N ALA A 180 -1.31 11.56 3.08
CA ALA A 180 -1.95 10.30 3.39
C ALA A 180 -3.46 10.41 3.18
N THR A 181 -3.97 9.58 2.26
CA THR A 181 -5.38 9.43 1.91
C THR A 181 -5.54 8.13 1.12
N TRP A 182 -6.75 7.59 1.08
CA TRP A 182 -7.10 6.60 0.06
C TRP A 182 -6.88 7.22 -1.33
N CYS A 183 -6.25 6.47 -2.23
CA CYS A 183 -5.79 6.96 -3.53
C CYS A 183 -6.88 7.62 -4.36
N CYS A 184 -6.42 8.21 -5.46
CA CYS A 184 -7.22 8.42 -6.67
C CYS A 184 -8.12 9.67 -6.66
N GLY A 185 -7.81 10.64 -5.80
CA GLY A 185 -8.40 11.98 -5.81
C GLY A 185 -7.63 12.97 -6.70
N ALA A 186 -8.34 13.93 -7.29
CA ALA A 186 -7.73 15.04 -8.04
C ALA A 186 -7.17 16.14 -7.11
N ASN A 187 -6.32 15.77 -6.16
CA ASN A 187 -5.71 16.71 -5.22
C ASN A 187 -4.51 17.42 -5.87
N PRO A 188 -4.57 18.73 -6.14
CA PRO A 188 -3.44 19.45 -6.75
C PRO A 188 -2.17 19.41 -5.88
N CYS A 189 -2.31 19.16 -4.58
CA CYS A 189 -1.17 19.03 -3.68
C CYS A 189 -0.37 17.71 -3.84
N ASP A 190 -0.91 16.74 -4.58
CA ASP A 190 -0.32 15.42 -4.84
C ASP A 190 0.00 15.17 -6.32
N GLY A 191 -0.37 16.08 -7.23
CA GLY A 191 -0.17 15.90 -8.67
C GLY A 191 1.29 15.95 -9.16
N LEU A 192 2.24 16.27 -8.27
CA LEU A 192 3.68 16.26 -8.51
C LEU A 192 4.39 15.77 -7.23
N TRP A 193 5.68 15.43 -7.33
CA TRP A 193 6.54 15.11 -6.17
C TRP A 193 6.87 16.33 -5.28
N TYR A 194 6.42 17.52 -5.67
CA TYR A 194 6.54 18.76 -4.91
C TYR A 194 5.30 19.64 -5.10
N ASN A 195 4.99 20.45 -4.11
CA ASN A 195 3.83 21.36 -4.15
C ASN A 195 4.19 22.80 -3.73
N THR A 196 5.48 23.16 -3.70
CA THR A 196 5.95 24.51 -3.35
C THR A 196 5.44 25.61 -4.29
N HIS A 197 5.03 25.25 -5.51
CA HIS A 197 4.42 26.16 -6.49
C HIS A 197 3.01 26.63 -6.07
N LEU A 198 2.34 25.91 -5.17
CA LEU A 198 1.05 26.29 -4.60
C LEU A 198 1.25 27.20 -3.36
N PRO A 199 0.24 28.02 -3.01
CA PRO A 199 0.26 28.80 -1.77
C PRO A 199 0.53 27.92 -0.55
N ALA A 200 1.29 28.42 0.42
CA ALA A 200 1.66 27.65 1.62
C ALA A 200 0.45 27.15 2.43
N SER A 201 -0.68 27.85 2.37
CA SER A 201 -1.93 27.47 3.03
C SER A 201 -2.77 26.46 2.25
N ALA A 202 -2.38 26.09 1.02
CA ALA A 202 -3.19 25.23 0.15
C ALA A 202 -3.07 23.74 0.49
N CYS A 203 -1.93 23.31 1.04
CA CYS A 203 -1.61 21.90 1.27
C CYS A 203 -1.30 21.63 2.74
N ARG A 204 -1.82 20.53 3.30
CA ARG A 204 -1.57 20.10 4.68
C ARG A 204 -0.08 19.76 4.89
N ILE A 205 0.50 19.06 3.91
CA ILE A 205 1.92 18.73 3.85
C ILE A 205 2.53 19.55 2.72
N ARG A 206 3.45 20.44 3.08
CA ARG A 206 4.22 21.21 2.12
C ARG A 206 5.48 20.43 1.76
N GLN A 207 5.66 20.16 0.47
CA GLN A 207 6.70 19.29 -0.04
C GLN A 207 7.55 20.03 -1.07
N SER A 208 8.86 20.17 -0.80
CA SER A 208 9.85 20.56 -1.81
C SER A 208 10.49 19.33 -2.44
N GLU A 209 11.12 19.50 -3.60
CA GLU A 209 11.91 18.43 -4.23
C GLU A 209 13.03 17.92 -3.31
N SER A 210 13.76 18.83 -2.65
CA SER A 210 14.80 18.45 -1.69
C SER A 210 14.22 17.63 -0.54
N GLY A 211 13.08 18.04 0.02
CA GLY A 211 12.42 17.28 1.09
C GLY A 211 11.93 15.92 0.62
N TRP A 212 11.57 15.77 -0.66
CA TRP A 212 11.12 14.50 -1.23
C TRP A 212 12.31 13.54 -1.40
N VAL A 213 13.46 14.08 -1.82
CA VAL A 213 14.74 13.33 -1.80
C VAL A 213 15.12 12.92 -0.38
N ASP A 214 15.01 13.83 0.60
CA ASP A 214 15.31 13.53 2.01
C ASP A 214 14.38 12.45 2.59
N ASN A 215 13.10 12.46 2.21
CA ASN A 215 12.15 11.40 2.56
C ASN A 215 12.57 10.05 1.97
N TRP A 216 12.97 10.02 0.70
CA TRP A 216 13.51 8.80 0.07
C TRP A 216 14.75 8.27 0.79
N VAL A 217 15.69 9.14 1.15
CA VAL A 217 16.88 8.75 1.92
C VAL A 217 16.48 8.18 3.28
N THR A 218 15.50 8.79 3.95
CA THR A 218 14.99 8.32 5.25
C THR A 218 14.36 6.94 5.15
N VAL A 219 13.52 6.70 4.13
CA VAL A 219 12.82 5.41 3.95
C VAL A 219 13.78 4.32 3.49
N MET A 220 14.74 4.61 2.60
CA MET A 220 15.64 3.59 2.05
C MET A 220 16.87 3.34 2.92
N GLY A 221 17.25 4.29 3.78
CA GLY A 221 18.44 4.22 4.63
C GLY A 221 18.58 2.93 5.44
N PRO A 222 17.54 2.46 6.16
CA PRO A 222 17.58 1.19 6.90
C PRO A 222 17.79 -0.05 6.02
N HIS A 223 17.59 0.06 4.71
CA HIS A 223 17.52 -1.07 3.78
C HIS A 223 18.67 -1.14 2.77
N VAL A 224 19.67 -0.27 2.88
CA VAL A 224 20.79 -0.20 1.92
C VAL A 224 21.57 -1.50 1.77
N ASP A 225 21.64 -2.29 2.84
CA ASP A 225 22.31 -3.60 2.86
C ASP A 225 21.35 -4.77 2.65
N ASN A 226 20.05 -4.51 2.43
CA ASN A 226 19.06 -5.56 2.15
C ASN A 226 19.01 -5.85 0.65
N PRO A 227 19.56 -6.99 0.17
CA PRO A 227 19.67 -7.28 -1.26
C PRO A 227 18.32 -7.45 -1.96
N LEU A 228 17.25 -7.70 -1.20
CA LEU A 228 15.92 -7.92 -1.73
C LEU A 228 15.07 -6.63 -1.72
N VAL A 229 15.58 -5.50 -1.25
CA VAL A 229 14.99 -4.19 -1.54
C VAL A 229 15.57 -3.70 -2.86
N ILE A 230 14.90 -4.05 -3.96
CA ILE A 230 15.52 -4.06 -5.30
C ILE A 230 15.25 -2.80 -6.12
N ALA A 231 14.26 -2.00 -5.76
CA ALA A 231 13.86 -0.84 -6.55
C ALA A 231 13.12 0.22 -5.72
N ALA A 232 13.23 1.45 -6.21
CA ALA A 232 12.42 2.59 -5.79
C ALA A 232 11.49 2.98 -6.96
N ASP A 233 10.18 2.85 -6.76
CA ASP A 233 9.16 3.45 -7.61
C ASP A 233 8.95 4.90 -7.15
N LEU A 234 9.67 5.80 -7.83
CA LEU A 234 9.97 7.17 -7.37
C LEU A 234 8.74 8.01 -7.03
N ARG A 235 7.69 7.95 -7.84
CA ARG A 235 6.43 8.66 -7.59
C ARG A 235 5.32 7.91 -8.30
N ASN A 236 4.27 7.56 -7.57
CA ASN A 236 3.07 7.01 -8.18
C ASN A 236 2.28 8.09 -8.92
N GLU A 237 1.92 7.77 -10.17
CA GLU A 237 0.96 8.44 -11.06
C GLU A 237 0.86 9.96 -10.89
#